data_AF-A0AAV8ZUD4-F1
#
_entry.id   AF-A0AAV8ZUD4-F1
#
_cell.length_a   1.000
_cell.length_b   1.000
_cell.length_c   1.000
_cell.angle_alpha   90.00
_cell.angle_beta   90.00
_cell.angle_gamma   90.00
#
_symmetry.space_group_name_H-M   'P 1'
#
loop_
_entity.id
_entity.type
_entity.pdbx_description
1 polymer ?
#
loop_
_entity_poly.entity_id
_entity_poly.type
_entity_poly.pdbx_seq_one_letter_code
_entity_poly.pdbx_strand_id
1 'polypeptide(L)'
;MDNEDFLMFYLLYLSYLYVCHVNLSQARRRRWWVRDIYLNRDEAGYFNKMFKNMKEKDPEEFFKHTRMDRHIYDLLLSQTKDHLTKKSIRTPINFECRLVVTLTLYCPVNYVDGEDTDGMVHLGEWRNETDPLRQARFGSNNSTRNAFHLRESLTSYFLAEGAVPF
;
A
#
# COMPACT_ATOMS: atom_id res chain seq x y z
N MET A 1 -10.73 61.14 6.72
CA MET A 1 -10.81 59.67 6.77
C MET A 1 -11.58 59.40 8.02
N ASP A 2 -12.88 59.25 7.83
CA ASP A 2 -13.82 59.36 8.91
C ASP A 2 -13.93 58.01 9.60
N ASN A 3 -14.38 57.97 10.86
CA ASN A 3 -14.58 56.70 11.59
C ASN A 3 -15.50 55.72 10.82
N GLU A 4 -16.38 56.27 9.99
CA GLU A 4 -17.23 55.53 9.05
C GLU A 4 -16.41 54.75 8.01
N ASP A 5 -15.34 55.34 7.45
CA ASP A 5 -14.47 54.66 6.48
C ASP A 5 -13.75 53.48 7.12
N PHE A 6 -13.23 53.67 8.34
CA PHE A 6 -12.58 52.60 9.11
C PHE A 6 -13.55 51.47 9.45
N LEU A 7 -14.78 51.81 9.83
CA LEU A 7 -15.83 50.82 10.10
C LEU A 7 -16.17 50.03 8.82
N MET A 8 -16.26 50.71 7.67
CA MET A 8 -16.52 50.06 6.39
C MET A 8 -15.40 49.10 5.97
N PHE A 9 -14.13 49.49 6.12
CA PHE A 9 -13.00 48.59 5.85
C PHE A 9 -12.98 47.38 6.80
N TYR A 10 -13.31 47.59 8.07
CA TYR A 10 -13.38 46.51 9.06
C TYR A 10 -14.51 45.51 8.74
N LEU A 11 -15.69 46.00 8.35
CA LEU A 11 -16.81 45.16 7.94
C LEU A 11 -16.51 44.36 6.66
N LEU A 12 -15.85 44.99 5.68
CA LEU A 12 -15.39 44.29 4.47
C LEU A 12 -14.36 43.21 4.80
N TYR A 13 -13.40 43.48 5.69
CA TYR A 13 -12.42 42.51 6.14
C TYR A 13 -13.07 41.32 6.89
N LEU A 14 -14.02 41.59 7.79
CA LEU A 14 -14.77 40.54 8.49
C LEU A 14 -15.61 39.68 7.52
N SER A 15 -16.26 40.31 6.53
CA SER A 15 -17.02 39.56 5.51
C SER A 15 -16.12 38.67 4.66
N TYR A 16 -14.92 39.14 4.31
CA TYR A 16 -13.92 38.36 3.60
C TYR A 16 -13.45 37.15 4.42
N LEU A 17 -13.10 37.36 5.69
CA LEU A 17 -12.74 36.27 6.61
C LEU A 17 -13.85 35.23 6.77
N TYR A 18 -15.11 35.67 6.86
CA TYR A 18 -16.27 34.78 6.94
C TYR A 18 -16.43 33.90 5.69
N VAL A 19 -16.31 34.48 4.50
CA VAL A 19 -16.35 33.73 3.22
C VAL A 19 -15.20 32.73 3.13
N CYS A 20 -13.98 33.13 3.52
CA CYS A 20 -12.83 32.22 3.58
C CYS A 20 -13.09 31.04 4.53
N HIS A 21 -13.64 31.28 5.72
CA HIS A 21 -13.97 30.23 6.69
C HIS A 21 -15.00 29.23 6.13
N VAL A 22 -16.08 29.72 5.52
CA VAL A 22 -17.13 28.87 4.92
C VAL A 22 -16.56 28.03 3.78
N ASN A 23 -15.77 28.63 2.87
CA ASN A 23 -15.17 27.90 1.74
C ASN A 23 -14.17 26.84 2.20
N LEU A 24 -13.32 27.13 3.19
CA LEU A 24 -12.42 26.14 3.78
C LEU A 24 -13.18 25.01 4.48
N SER A 25 -14.32 25.32 5.13
CA SER A 25 -15.18 24.32 5.76
C SER A 25 -15.87 23.41 4.75
N GLN A 26 -16.27 23.94 3.59
CA GLN A 26 -16.87 23.16 2.50
C GLN A 26 -15.83 22.31 1.77
N ALA A 27 -14.64 22.84 1.51
CA ALA A 27 -13.52 22.08 0.92
C ALA A 27 -13.09 20.89 1.79
N ARG A 28 -13.30 20.98 3.11
CA ARG A 28 -13.02 19.90 4.07
C ARG A 28 -14.10 18.82 4.12
N ARG A 29 -15.29 19.04 3.54
CA ARG A 29 -16.32 18.00 3.46
C ARG A 29 -15.97 17.06 2.33
N ARG A 30 -15.55 15.84 2.68
CA ARG A 30 -15.44 14.76 1.70
C ARG A 30 -16.78 14.61 1.00
N ARG A 31 -16.82 14.85 -0.31
CA ARG A 31 -18.01 14.70 -1.16
C ARG A 31 -18.61 13.30 -1.07
N TRP A 32 -17.75 12.28 -0.91
CA TRP A 32 -18.12 10.88 -0.78
C TRP A 32 -17.20 10.21 0.25
N TRP A 33 -17.77 9.49 1.20
CA TRP A 33 -17.00 8.65 2.13
C TRP A 33 -16.48 7.38 1.43
N VAL A 34 -17.31 6.76 0.59
CA VAL A 34 -17.00 5.67 -0.34
C VAL A 34 -17.79 5.94 -1.64
N ARG A 35 -17.20 5.69 -2.81
CA ARG A 35 -17.92 5.80 -4.09
C ARG A 35 -18.76 4.55 -4.33
N ASP A 36 -19.91 4.69 -4.98
CA ASP A 36 -20.87 3.58 -5.19
C ASP A 36 -20.25 2.37 -5.91
N ILE A 37 -19.35 2.63 -6.87
CA ILE A 37 -18.60 1.58 -7.59
C ILE A 37 -17.77 0.66 -6.68
N TYR A 38 -17.47 1.08 -5.45
CA TYR A 38 -16.70 0.33 -4.47
C TYR A 38 -17.54 -0.26 -3.34
N LEU A 39 -18.86 -0.05 -3.35
CA LEU A 39 -19.74 -0.63 -2.33
C LEU A 39 -19.70 -2.17 -2.40
N ASN A 40 -19.69 -2.73 -3.61
CA ASN A 40 -19.58 -4.17 -3.80
C ASN A 40 -18.14 -4.69 -3.92
N ARG A 41 -17.18 -4.11 -3.19
CA ARG A 41 -15.79 -4.57 -3.23
C ARG A 41 -15.64 -6.00 -2.72
N ASP A 42 -16.44 -6.41 -1.74
CA ASP A 42 -16.26 -7.70 -1.09
C ASP A 42 -16.72 -8.85 -2.00
N GLU A 43 -17.69 -8.66 -2.90
CA GLU A 43 -18.05 -9.69 -3.90
C GLU A 43 -17.39 -9.46 -5.27
N ALA A 44 -17.32 -8.21 -5.73
CA ALA A 44 -16.85 -7.87 -7.08
C ALA A 44 -15.36 -7.48 -7.14
N GLY A 45 -14.69 -7.34 -6.00
CA GLY A 45 -13.29 -6.96 -5.95
C GLY A 45 -12.34 -8.03 -6.48
N TYR A 46 -11.20 -7.57 -7.00
CA TYR A 46 -10.12 -8.40 -7.55
C TYR A 46 -9.74 -9.57 -6.64
N PHE A 47 -9.58 -9.32 -5.34
CA PHE A 47 -9.16 -10.34 -4.39
C PHE A 47 -10.13 -11.52 -4.30
N ASN A 48 -11.43 -11.25 -4.12
CA ASN A 48 -12.42 -12.32 -3.94
C ASN A 48 -12.76 -13.03 -5.24
N LYS A 49 -12.78 -12.33 -6.38
CA LYS A 49 -13.08 -12.94 -7.69
C LYS A 49 -11.88 -13.61 -8.35
N MET A 50 -10.76 -12.91 -8.45
CA MET A 50 -9.63 -13.37 -9.26
C MET A 50 -8.61 -14.11 -8.40
N PHE A 51 -8.12 -13.46 -7.35
CA PHE A 51 -7.00 -13.98 -6.57
C PHE A 51 -7.31 -15.31 -5.86
N LYS A 52 -8.50 -15.44 -5.25
CA LYS A 52 -8.91 -16.72 -4.63
C LYS A 52 -8.95 -17.87 -5.62
N ASN A 53 -9.55 -17.65 -6.79
CA ASN A 53 -9.60 -18.67 -7.85
C ASN A 53 -8.20 -19.04 -8.34
N MET A 54 -7.33 -18.05 -8.52
CA MET A 54 -5.92 -18.24 -8.90
C MET A 54 -5.17 -19.09 -7.86
N LYS A 55 -5.24 -18.73 -6.58
CA LYS A 55 -4.59 -19.46 -5.47
C LYS A 55 -5.00 -20.94 -5.40
N GLU A 56 -6.21 -21.28 -5.81
CA GLU A 56 -6.73 -22.65 -5.73
C GLU A 56 -6.55 -23.48 -7.01
N LYS A 57 -6.70 -22.85 -8.18
CA LYS A 57 -6.80 -23.57 -9.47
C LYS A 57 -5.57 -23.43 -10.35
N ASP A 58 -4.77 -22.39 -10.15
CA ASP A 58 -3.65 -22.05 -11.05
C ASP A 58 -2.39 -21.68 -10.25
N PRO A 59 -1.57 -22.69 -9.88
CA PRO A 59 -0.32 -22.46 -9.16
C PRO A 59 0.69 -21.61 -9.94
N GLU A 60 0.71 -21.70 -11.27
CA GLU A 60 1.64 -20.95 -12.11
C GLU A 60 1.30 -19.45 -12.10
N GLU A 61 0.03 -19.12 -12.28
CA GLU A 61 -0.44 -17.75 -12.26
C GLU A 61 -0.34 -17.14 -10.85
N PHE A 62 -0.57 -17.96 -9.82
CA PHE A 62 -0.33 -17.58 -8.43
C PHE A 62 1.15 -17.26 -8.17
N PHE A 63 2.06 -18.10 -8.67
CA PHE A 63 3.49 -17.88 -8.55
C PHE A 63 3.92 -16.61 -9.30
N LYS A 64 3.37 -16.31 -10.48
CA LYS A 64 3.66 -15.05 -11.19
C LYS A 64 3.25 -13.83 -10.38
N HIS A 65 2.11 -13.88 -9.68
CA HIS A 65 1.58 -12.76 -8.91
C HIS A 65 2.25 -12.55 -7.55
N THR A 66 2.71 -13.62 -6.90
CA THR A 66 3.24 -13.59 -5.53
C THR A 66 4.73 -13.90 -5.43
N ARG A 67 5.31 -14.51 -6.47
CA ARG A 67 6.70 -14.99 -6.55
C ARG A 67 7.08 -16.02 -5.48
N MET A 68 6.08 -16.74 -4.98
CA MET A 68 6.26 -17.78 -3.97
C MET A 68 5.25 -18.89 -4.18
N ASP A 69 5.56 -20.08 -3.68
CA ASP A 69 4.60 -21.17 -3.65
C ASP A 69 3.51 -20.93 -2.60
N ARG A 70 2.35 -21.57 -2.78
CA ARG A 70 1.19 -21.42 -1.88
C ARG A 70 1.54 -21.72 -0.43
N HIS A 71 2.38 -22.73 -0.18
CA HIS A 71 2.78 -23.09 1.17
C HIS A 71 3.57 -21.97 1.85
N ILE A 72 4.56 -21.41 1.15
CA ILE A 72 5.37 -20.28 1.64
C ILE A 72 4.51 -19.03 1.85
N TYR A 73 3.55 -18.80 0.96
CA TYR A 73 2.60 -17.71 1.13
C TYR A 73 1.75 -17.84 2.40
N ASP A 74 1.19 -19.02 2.66
CA ASP A 74 0.34 -19.25 3.84
C ASP A 74 1.14 -19.11 5.14
N LEU A 75 2.40 -19.53 5.13
CA LEU A 75 3.36 -19.34 6.21
C LEU A 75 3.68 -17.85 6.45
N LEU A 76 4.01 -17.10 5.40
CA LEU A 76 4.23 -15.65 5.49
C LEU A 76 2.97 -14.93 6.00
N LEU A 77 1.80 -15.34 5.52
CA LEU A 77 0.52 -14.80 5.96
C LEU A 77 0.30 -15.04 7.45
N SER A 78 0.66 -16.22 7.97
CA SER A 78 0.54 -16.55 9.39
C SER A 78 1.41 -15.64 10.26
N GLN A 79 2.65 -15.37 9.83
CA GLN A 79 3.60 -14.54 10.56
C GLN A 79 3.26 -13.05 10.49
N THR A 80 2.66 -12.60 9.38
CA THR A 80 2.34 -11.18 9.14
C THR A 80 0.94 -10.79 9.59
N LYS A 81 0.08 -11.76 9.91
CA LYS A 81 -1.33 -11.56 10.27
C LYS A 81 -1.54 -10.47 11.34
N ASP A 82 -0.79 -10.55 12.43
CA ASP A 82 -0.95 -9.64 13.56
C ASP A 82 -0.52 -8.21 13.20
N HIS A 83 0.48 -8.07 12.33
CA HIS A 83 1.00 -6.78 11.86
C HIS A 83 0.12 -6.14 10.79
N LEU A 84 -0.55 -6.95 9.96
CA LEU A 84 -1.42 -6.49 8.89
C LEU A 84 -2.86 -6.21 9.36
N THR A 85 -3.26 -6.80 10.49
CA THR A 85 -4.58 -6.61 11.09
C THR A 85 -4.72 -5.18 11.59
N LYS A 86 -5.67 -4.43 11.01
CA LYS A 86 -5.92 -3.03 11.34
C LYS A 86 -7.26 -2.86 12.04
N LYS A 87 -7.23 -2.22 13.20
CA LYS A 87 -8.44 -1.72 13.87
C LYS A 87 -8.87 -0.41 13.19
N SER A 88 -10.11 -0.35 12.71
CA SER A 88 -10.66 0.84 12.05
C SER A 88 -12.16 0.91 12.26
N ILE A 89 -12.71 2.12 12.22
CA ILE A 89 -14.16 2.37 12.31
C ILE A 89 -14.89 1.77 11.10
N ARG A 90 -14.26 1.80 9.93
CA ARG A 90 -14.74 1.11 8.72
C ARG A 90 -14.25 -0.33 8.70
N THR A 91 -14.98 -1.21 8.00
CA THR A 91 -14.49 -2.56 7.70
C THR A 91 -13.09 -2.49 7.08
N PRO A 92 -12.06 -2.98 7.78
CA PRO A 92 -10.69 -2.94 7.28
C PRO A 92 -10.57 -3.86 6.07
N ILE A 93 -9.68 -3.51 5.15
CA ILE A 93 -9.29 -4.47 4.09
C ILE A 93 -8.69 -5.68 4.80
N ASN A 94 -9.14 -6.88 4.41
CA ASN A 94 -8.64 -8.16 4.92
C ASN A 94 -7.10 -8.19 4.87
N PHE A 95 -6.47 -8.68 5.94
CA PHE A 95 -5.01 -8.76 6.05
C PHE A 95 -4.40 -9.57 4.89
N GLU A 96 -5.05 -10.64 4.44
CA GLU A 96 -4.59 -11.42 3.28
C GLU A 96 -4.60 -10.58 2.00
N CYS A 97 -5.69 -9.85 1.73
CA CYS A 97 -5.79 -8.95 0.59
C CYS A 97 -4.70 -7.85 0.62
N ARG A 98 -4.31 -7.37 1.80
CA ARG A 98 -3.21 -6.41 1.92
C ARG A 98 -1.86 -7.02 1.56
N LEU A 99 -1.62 -8.25 2.00
CA LEU A 99 -0.40 -8.96 1.67
C LEU A 99 -0.30 -9.11 0.14
N VAL A 100 -1.36 -9.59 -0.50
CA VAL A 100 -1.44 -9.73 -1.96
C VAL A 100 -1.13 -8.43 -2.68
N VAL A 101 -1.85 -7.35 -2.33
CA VAL A 101 -1.64 -6.04 -2.97
C VAL A 101 -0.19 -5.57 -2.78
N THR A 102 0.40 -5.84 -1.63
CA THR A 102 1.79 -5.47 -1.35
C THR A 102 2.76 -6.27 -2.22
N LEU A 103 2.58 -7.59 -2.31
CA LEU A 103 3.43 -8.46 -3.12
C LEU A 103 3.35 -8.11 -4.61
N THR A 104 2.13 -7.92 -5.14
CA THR A 104 1.91 -7.56 -6.54
C THR A 104 2.44 -6.17 -6.88
N LEU A 105 2.41 -5.22 -5.93
CA LEU A 105 2.96 -3.88 -6.13
C LEU A 105 4.48 -3.84 -6.04
N TYR A 106 5.06 -4.57 -5.09
CA TYR A 106 6.50 -4.50 -4.79
C TYR A 106 7.36 -5.23 -5.83
N CYS A 107 6.86 -6.33 -6.38
CA CYS A 107 7.61 -7.12 -7.35
C CYS A 107 6.70 -7.52 -8.54
N PRO A 108 6.40 -6.58 -9.45
CA PRO A 108 5.58 -6.87 -10.62
C PRO A 108 6.22 -7.90 -11.56
N VAL A 109 5.45 -8.34 -12.55
CA VAL A 109 5.96 -9.23 -13.60
C VAL A 109 7.10 -8.51 -14.34
N ASN A 110 8.18 -9.23 -14.66
CA ASN A 110 9.42 -8.72 -15.25
C ASN A 110 10.25 -7.74 -14.39
N TYR A 111 9.87 -7.50 -13.12
CA TYR A 111 10.62 -6.56 -12.28
C TYR A 111 12.03 -7.05 -11.96
N VAL A 112 12.17 -8.31 -11.54
CA VAL A 112 13.43 -8.98 -11.17
C VAL A 112 13.93 -9.80 -12.35
N ASP A 113 15.22 -10.13 -12.34
CA ASP A 113 15.85 -11.00 -13.32
C ASP A 113 15.16 -12.37 -13.37
N GLY A 114 15.00 -12.89 -14.58
CA GLY A 114 14.50 -14.24 -14.82
C GLY A 114 15.46 -15.00 -15.71
N GLU A 115 15.44 -16.32 -15.60
CA GLU A 115 16.17 -17.21 -16.51
C GLU A 115 15.16 -18.07 -17.28
N ASP A 116 15.33 -18.15 -18.59
CA ASP A 116 14.56 -19.07 -19.41
C ASP A 116 15.04 -20.52 -19.26
N THR A 117 14.26 -21.46 -19.78
CA THR A 117 14.63 -22.89 -19.86
C THR A 117 15.95 -23.13 -20.61
N ASP A 118 16.36 -22.19 -21.47
CA ASP A 118 17.60 -22.24 -22.23
C ASP A 118 18.79 -21.60 -21.49
N GLY A 119 18.59 -21.18 -20.23
CA GLY A 119 19.61 -20.52 -19.41
C GLY A 119 19.92 -19.07 -19.81
N MET A 120 19.08 -18.46 -20.64
CA MET A 120 19.22 -17.06 -21.03
C MET A 120 18.65 -16.16 -19.94
N VAL A 121 19.48 -15.21 -19.46
CA VAL A 121 19.10 -14.25 -18.42
C VAL A 121 18.33 -13.09 -19.05
N HIS A 122 17.06 -12.93 -18.66
CA HIS A 122 16.25 -11.75 -18.92
C HIS A 122 16.48 -10.71 -17.82
N LEU A 123 16.97 -9.54 -18.21
CA LEU A 123 17.23 -8.45 -17.27
C LEU A 123 15.92 -7.83 -16.78
N GLY A 124 15.76 -7.76 -15.46
CA GLY A 124 14.61 -7.17 -14.81
C GLY A 124 14.50 -5.65 -15.03
N GLU A 125 13.25 -5.18 -15.09
CA GLU A 125 12.87 -3.77 -15.32
C GLU A 125 13.35 -2.83 -14.21
N TRP A 126 13.72 -3.33 -13.03
CA TRP A 126 14.26 -2.53 -11.93
C TRP A 126 15.47 -1.67 -12.34
N ARG A 127 16.21 -2.05 -13.39
CA ARG A 127 17.33 -1.27 -13.96
C ARG A 127 16.90 -0.06 -14.78
N ASN A 128 15.68 -0.06 -15.29
CA ASN A 128 15.14 1.00 -16.13
C ASN A 128 14.55 2.16 -15.30
N GLU A 129 14.42 1.98 -13.98
CA GLU A 129 14.10 3.04 -13.03
C GLU A 129 15.27 4.03 -12.95
N THR A 130 15.34 4.91 -13.95
CA THR A 130 16.39 5.93 -14.10
C THR A 130 16.08 7.20 -13.33
N ASP A 131 15.05 7.21 -12.48
CA ASP A 131 14.73 8.37 -11.65
C ASP A 131 15.91 8.58 -10.68
N PRO A 132 16.73 9.63 -10.87
CA PRO A 132 17.84 9.88 -9.97
C PRO A 132 17.25 10.07 -8.59
N LEU A 133 17.84 9.41 -7.58
CA LEU A 133 17.42 9.53 -6.18
C LEU A 133 17.18 11.01 -5.89
N ARG A 134 15.91 11.41 -5.77
CA ARG A 134 15.56 12.76 -5.35
C ARG A 134 16.30 12.97 -4.04
N GLN A 135 16.96 14.13 -3.91
CA GLN A 135 17.72 14.49 -2.71
C GLN A 135 16.74 14.59 -1.52
N ALA A 136 16.41 13.43 -0.96
CA ALA A 136 15.54 13.28 0.19
C ALA A 136 16.36 13.70 1.41
N ARG A 137 15.69 14.25 2.43
CA ARG A 137 16.34 14.50 3.71
C ARG A 137 16.78 13.15 4.28
N PHE A 138 18.07 12.86 4.21
CA PHE A 138 18.71 11.74 4.89
C PHE A 138 18.80 12.07 6.39
N GLY A 139 17.65 12.16 7.06
CA GLY A 139 17.61 12.00 8.50
C GLY A 139 17.84 10.54 8.87
N SER A 140 18.10 10.26 10.15
CA SER A 140 18.09 8.89 10.67
C SER A 140 16.67 8.33 10.57
N ASN A 141 16.35 7.68 9.45
CA ASN A 141 15.11 6.96 9.24
C ASN A 141 15.15 5.65 10.02
N ASN A 142 15.09 5.76 11.35
CA ASN A 142 15.00 4.60 12.21
C ASN A 142 13.63 3.96 11.99
N SER A 143 13.61 2.68 11.62
CA SER A 143 12.38 1.91 11.60
C SER A 143 11.75 1.91 12.98
N THR A 144 10.42 1.82 13.05
CA THR A 144 9.76 1.63 14.34
C THR A 144 10.28 0.35 14.98
N ARG A 145 10.41 0.31 16.32
CA ARG A 145 10.91 -0.89 17.02
C ARG A 145 10.17 -2.17 16.60
N ASN A 146 8.87 -2.07 16.37
CA ASN A 146 8.07 -3.20 15.90
C ASN A 146 8.49 -3.70 14.51
N ALA A 147 8.77 -2.79 13.57
CA ALA A 147 9.23 -3.17 12.23
C ALA A 147 10.64 -3.78 12.27
N PHE A 148 11.50 -3.27 13.16
CA PHE A 148 12.82 -3.86 13.41
C PHE A 148 12.68 -5.31 13.94
N HIS A 149 11.89 -5.52 14.99
CA HIS A 149 11.67 -6.85 15.56
C HIS A 149 11.05 -7.84 14.56
N LEU A 150 10.09 -7.37 13.75
CA LEU A 150 9.50 -8.21 12.71
C LEU A 150 10.56 -8.65 11.69
N ARG A 151 11.42 -7.73 11.23
CA ARG A 151 12.50 -8.06 10.30
C ARG A 151 13.42 -9.14 10.89
N GLU A 152 13.89 -8.95 12.12
CA GLU A 152 14.78 -9.91 12.80
C GLU A 152 14.12 -11.29 12.96
N SER A 153 12.83 -11.32 13.30
CA SER A 153 12.07 -12.56 13.43
C SER A 153 11.95 -13.30 12.11
N LEU A 154 11.64 -12.59 11.02
CA LEU A 154 11.53 -13.18 9.68
C LEU A 154 12.88 -13.69 9.21
N THR A 155 13.96 -12.92 9.41
CA THR A 155 15.32 -13.33 9.06
C THR A 155 15.74 -14.58 9.80
N SER A 156 15.50 -14.65 11.12
CA SER A 156 15.84 -15.83 11.93
C SER A 156 15.11 -17.08 11.44
N TYR A 157 13.85 -16.92 11.03
CA TYR A 157 13.05 -18.01 10.51
C TYR A 157 13.56 -18.52 9.15
N PHE A 158 13.74 -17.63 8.17
CA PHE A 158 14.17 -18.00 6.82
C PHE A 158 15.61 -18.53 6.74
N LEU A 159 16.47 -18.21 7.72
CA LEU A 159 17.82 -18.75 7.81
C LEU A 159 17.92 -20.08 8.59
N ALA A 160 16.84 -20.50 9.25
CA ALA A 160 16.80 -21.72 10.06
C ALA A 160 15.68 -22.66 9.58
N GLU A 161 14.55 -22.69 10.29
CA GLU A 161 13.45 -23.64 10.05
C GLU A 161 12.79 -23.48 8.67
N GLY A 162 12.73 -22.25 8.16
CA GLY A 162 12.19 -21.93 6.84
C GLY A 162 13.24 -21.92 5.72
N ALA A 163 14.45 -22.44 5.96
CA ALA A 163 15.52 -22.42 4.97
C ALA A 163 15.22 -23.40 3.83
N VAL A 164 15.25 -22.90 2.59
CA VAL A 164 15.08 -23.70 1.38
C VAL A 164 16.45 -24.28 0.99
N PRO A 165 16.60 -25.60 0.80
CA PRO A 165 17.84 -26.20 0.33
C PRO A 165 18.19 -25.68 -1.06
N PHE A 166 19.47 -25.34 -1.24
CA PHE A 166 20.04 -24.85 -2.50
C PHE A 166 20.46 -25.99 -3.44
#